data_AF-A0A2R7Y0K2-F1
#
_entry.id   AF-A0A2R7Y0K2-F1
#
_cell.length_a   1.000
_cell.length_b   1.000
_cell.length_c   1.000
_cell.angle_alpha   90.00
_cell.angle_beta   90.00
_cell.angle_gamma   90.00
#
_symmetry.space_group_name_H-M   'P 1'
#
loop_
_entity.id
_entity.type
_entity.pdbx_description
1 polymer ?
#
loop_
_entity_poly.entity_id
_entity_poly.type
_entity_poly.pdbx_seq_one_letter_code
_entity_poly.pdbx_strand_id
1 'polypeptide(L)'
;MGLDELIQNLESLIGQMEYVKDGEYVFSRHTNLFVDFLKDAIEVCKELYQKFKDKTGKTLPKAEEWLSMAETRYGFTRKVAFGDTVLPSDHNLIIDTLKPLEMVLR
;
A
#
# COMPACT_ATOMS: atom_id res chain seq x y z
N MET A 1 12.99 10.65 -1.27
CA MET A 1 11.91 11.39 -0.60
C MET A 1 12.09 11.19 0.89
N GLY A 2 11.80 12.20 1.70
CA GLY A 2 11.87 12.06 3.17
C GLY A 2 10.67 11.26 3.72
N LEU A 3 10.78 10.72 4.93
CA LEU A 3 9.66 10.02 5.58
C LEU A 3 8.42 10.93 5.70
N ASP A 4 8.62 12.20 6.05
CA ASP A 4 7.51 13.16 6.20
C ASP A 4 6.81 13.45 4.87
N GLU A 5 7.57 13.47 3.78
CA GLU A 5 7.05 13.64 2.42
C GLU A 5 6.22 12.42 1.99
N LEU A 6 6.69 11.21 2.30
CA LEU A 6 5.93 9.98 2.06
C LEU A 6 4.62 9.95 2.84
N ILE A 7 4.64 10.37 4.11
CA ILE A 7 3.43 10.44 4.94
C ILE A 7 2.44 11.48 4.38
N GLN A 8 2.92 12.66 4.00
CA GLN A 8 2.06 13.68 3.37
C GLN A 8 1.42 13.18 2.07
N ASN A 9 2.16 12.42 1.27
CA ASN A 9 1.60 11.81 0.06
C ASN A 9 0.54 10.76 0.38
N LEU A 10 0.75 9.91 1.40
CA LEU A 10 -0.26 8.97 1.86
C LEU A 10 -1.55 9.67 2.30
N GLU A 11 -1.44 10.75 3.08
CA GLU A 11 -2.57 11.57 3.51
C GLU A 11 -3.32 12.19 2.31
N SER A 12 -2.57 12.70 1.34
CA SER A 12 -3.11 13.25 0.09
C SER A 12 -3.85 12.20 -0.74
N LEU A 13 -3.31 10.98 -0.84
CA LEU A 13 -3.94 9.87 -1.55
C LEU A 13 -5.23 9.43 -0.84
N ILE A 14 -5.22 9.31 0.48
CA ILE A 14 -6.41 9.02 1.29
C ILE A 14 -7.47 10.11 1.07
N GLY A 15 -7.08 11.39 1.06
CA GLY A 15 -8.00 12.51 0.83
C GLY A 15 -8.68 12.49 -0.54
N GLN A 16 -8.11 11.80 -1.52
CA GLN A 16 -8.69 11.60 -2.85
C GLN A 16 -9.57 10.35 -2.95
N MET A 17 -9.50 9.44 -1.98
CA MET A 17 -10.33 8.23 -1.96
C MET A 17 -11.77 8.62 -1.65
N GLU A 18 -12.71 8.06 -2.41
CA GLU A 18 -14.13 8.32 -2.25
C GLU A 18 -14.91 7.02 -2.07
N TYR A 19 -15.96 7.07 -1.25
CA TYR A 19 -16.92 5.98 -1.16
C TYR A 19 -17.84 6.02 -2.38
N VAL A 20 -17.96 4.88 -3.05
CA VAL A 20 -18.91 4.70 -4.14
C VAL A 20 -20.23 4.15 -3.58
N LYS A 21 -21.35 4.69 -4.06
CA LYS A 21 -22.70 4.26 -3.67
C LYS A 21 -23.33 3.35 -4.72
N ASP A 22 -24.38 2.65 -4.32
CA ASP A 22 -25.19 1.87 -5.26
C ASP A 22 -25.72 2.77 -6.38
N GLY A 23 -25.61 2.29 -7.62
CA GLY A 23 -25.97 3.03 -8.84
C GLY A 23 -24.94 4.06 -9.33
N GLU A 24 -23.82 4.30 -8.63
CA GLU A 24 -22.74 5.16 -9.12
C GLU A 24 -21.76 4.40 -10.03
N TYR A 25 -21.13 5.13 -10.94
CA TYR A 25 -20.06 4.58 -11.76
C TYR A 25 -18.78 4.42 -10.93
N VAL A 26 -18.20 3.21 -10.99
CA VAL A 26 -16.84 2.97 -10.50
C VAL A 26 -15.86 3.36 -11.61
N PHE A 27 -15.03 4.36 -11.33
CA PHE A 27 -13.99 4.84 -12.23
C PHE A 27 -12.65 4.17 -11.90
N SER A 28 -11.79 4.07 -12.91
CA SER A 28 -10.44 3.52 -12.74
C SER A 28 -9.65 4.22 -11.63
N ARG A 29 -9.87 5.53 -11.43
CA ARG A 29 -9.25 6.30 -10.34
C ARG A 29 -9.51 5.70 -8.96
N HIS A 30 -10.70 5.15 -8.72
CA HIS A 30 -11.08 4.61 -7.40
C HIS A 30 -10.15 3.47 -7.01
N THR A 31 -9.93 2.52 -7.92
CA THR A 31 -9.05 1.37 -7.68
C THR A 31 -7.58 1.77 -7.74
N ASN A 32 -7.21 2.63 -8.68
CA ASN A 32 -5.81 3.02 -8.90
C ASN A 32 -5.23 3.81 -7.71
N LEU A 33 -6.05 4.60 -7.02
CA LEU A 33 -5.63 5.32 -5.81
C LEU A 33 -5.16 4.36 -4.71
N PHE A 34 -5.80 3.20 -4.56
CA PHE A 34 -5.33 2.20 -3.61
C PHE A 34 -3.96 1.65 -4.01
N VAL A 35 -3.75 1.35 -5.29
CA VAL A 35 -2.45 0.86 -5.79
C VAL A 35 -1.35 1.89 -5.55
N ASP A 36 -1.63 3.17 -5.82
CA ASP A 36 -0.70 4.26 -5.54
C ASP A 36 -0.37 4.38 -4.04
N PHE A 37 -1.38 4.24 -3.18
CA PHE A 37 -1.21 4.25 -1.73
C PHE A 37 -0.28 3.12 -1.24
N LEU A 38 -0.42 1.90 -1.78
CA LEU A 38 0.39 0.76 -1.35
C LEU A 38 1.88 1.00 -1.54
N LYS A 39 2.26 1.62 -2.65
CA LYS A 39 3.66 1.93 -2.96
C LYS A 39 4.28 2.78 -1.85
N ASP A 40 3.65 3.90 -1.52
CA ASP A 40 4.16 4.82 -0.51
C ASP A 40 4.09 4.18 0.89
N ALA A 41 3.08 3.35 1.17
CA ALA A 41 2.92 2.68 2.46
C ALA A 41 4.03 1.66 2.73
N ILE A 42 4.44 0.90 1.70
CA ILE A 42 5.57 -0.03 1.79
C ILE A 42 6.86 0.73 2.10
N GLU A 43 7.12 1.83 1.38
CA GLU A 43 8.32 2.63 1.58
C GLU A 43 8.36 3.27 2.97
N VAL A 44 7.23 3.79 3.46
CA VAL A 44 7.10 4.26 4.85
C VAL A 44 7.45 3.16 5.86
N CYS A 45 6.92 1.94 5.67
CA CYS A 45 7.20 0.84 6.59
C CYS A 45 8.68 0.42 6.56
N LYS A 46 9.31 0.41 5.38
CA LYS A 46 10.75 0.14 5.23
C LYS A 46 11.60 1.20 5.94
N GLU A 47 11.28 2.48 5.76
CA GLU A 47 11.97 3.60 6.41
C GLU A 47 11.81 3.57 7.94
N LEU A 48 10.60 3.28 8.43
CA LEU A 48 10.35 3.11 9.87
C LEU A 48 11.13 1.93 10.45
N TYR A 49 11.18 0.80 9.74
CA TYR A 49 11.96 -0.35 10.16
C TYR A 49 13.47 -0.05 10.15
N GLN A 50 13.96 0.69 9.16
CA GLN A 50 15.36 1.12 9.13
C GLN A 50 15.69 2.01 10.34
N LYS A 51 14.86 3.02 10.63
CA LYS A 51 15.00 3.86 11.83
C LYS A 51 14.96 3.05 13.13
N PHE A 52 14.14 2.00 13.20
CA PHE A 52 14.13 1.08 14.34
C PHE A 52 15.45 0.33 14.49
N LYS A 53 16.00 -0.23 13.40
CA LYS A 53 17.30 -0.91 13.41
C LYS A 53 18.41 0.04 13.84
N ASP A 54 18.44 1.25 13.30
CA ASP A 54 19.46 2.26 13.62
C ASP A 54 19.41 2.68 15.10
N LYS A 55 18.20 2.79 15.66
CA LYS A 55 18.01 3.19 17.06
C LYS A 55 18.29 2.06 18.06
N THR A 56 17.95 0.82 17.72
CA THR A 56 17.96 -0.30 18.68
C THR A 56 19.11 -1.28 18.46
N GLY A 57 19.72 -1.29 17.28
CA GLY A 57 20.69 -2.29 16.84
C GLY A 57 20.10 -3.69 16.65
N LYS A 58 18.76 -3.85 16.71
CA LYS A 58 18.09 -5.14 16.60
C LYS A 58 17.51 -5.35 15.22
N THR A 59 17.54 -6.59 14.75
CA THR A 59 16.80 -7.03 13.56
C THR A 59 15.59 -7.85 13.99
N LEU A 60 14.52 -7.78 13.20
CA LEU A 60 13.31 -8.57 13.36
C LEU A 60 13.09 -9.36 12.08
N PRO A 61 13.57 -10.62 11.99
CA PRO A 61 13.47 -11.42 10.76
C PRO A 61 12.04 -11.53 10.22
N LYS A 62 11.05 -11.64 11.13
CA LYS A 62 9.64 -11.66 10.73
C LYS A 62 9.18 -10.35 10.07
N ALA A 63 9.65 -9.19 10.55
CA ALA A 63 9.30 -7.92 9.93
C ALA A 63 9.88 -7.82 8.51
N GLU A 64 11.10 -8.33 8.31
CA GLU A 64 11.74 -8.40 6.99
C GLU A 64 11.00 -9.33 6.03
N GLU A 65 10.57 -10.50 6.52
CA GLU A 65 9.71 -11.43 5.77
C GLU A 65 8.39 -10.76 5.35
N TRP A 66 7.73 -10.05 6.27
CA TRP A 66 6.47 -9.37 5.98
C TRP A 66 6.63 -8.21 5.01
N LEU A 67 7.70 -7.41 5.13
CA LEU A 67 8.01 -6.33 4.18
C LEU A 67 8.28 -6.89 2.78
N SER A 68 9.09 -7.96 2.69
CA SER A 68 9.37 -8.64 1.43
C SER A 68 8.10 -9.23 0.80
N MET A 69 7.23 -9.81 1.63
CA MET A 69 5.94 -10.32 1.18
C MET A 69 5.02 -9.22 0.66
N ALA A 70 4.94 -8.07 1.35
CA ALA A 70 4.17 -6.91 0.89
C ALA A 70 4.67 -6.41 -0.47
N GLU A 71 5.98 -6.24 -0.63
CA GLU A 71 6.60 -5.78 -1.88
C GLU A 71 6.35 -6.76 -3.04
N THR A 72 6.48 -8.05 -2.77
CA THR A 72 6.19 -9.10 -3.76
C THR A 72 4.72 -9.06 -4.21
N ARG A 73 3.78 -8.92 -3.26
CA ARG A 73 2.34 -8.87 -3.55
C ARG A 73 1.94 -7.59 -4.29
N TYR A 74 2.53 -6.47 -3.90
CA TYR A 74 2.39 -5.20 -4.62
C TYR A 74 2.87 -5.33 -6.07
N GLY A 75 3.97 -6.06 -6.33
CA GLY A 75 4.47 -6.31 -7.69
C GLY A 75 3.49 -7.02 -8.63
N PHE A 76 2.48 -7.72 -8.10
CA PHE A 76 1.41 -8.33 -8.90
C PHE A 76 0.20 -7.41 -9.10
N THR A 77 0.14 -6.27 -8.40
CA THR A 77 -0.93 -5.30 -8.60
C THR A 77 -0.81 -4.65 -9.97
N ARG A 78 -1.94 -4.20 -10.50
CA ARG A 78 -1.99 -3.43 -11.74
C ARG A 78 -2.91 -2.24 -11.55
N LYS A 79 -2.69 -1.21 -12.36
CA LYS A 79 -3.70 -0.17 -12.57
C LYS A 79 -4.70 -0.62 -13.62
N VAL A 80 -5.94 -0.20 -13.46
CA VAL A 80 -7.03 -0.43 -14.41
C VAL A 80 -7.22 0.79 -15.32
N ALA A 81 -7.57 0.56 -16.58
CA ALA A 81 -7.90 1.59 -17.56
C ALA A 81 -9.41 1.81 -17.67
N PHE A 82 -9.82 2.88 -18.38
CA PHE A 82 -11.23 3.05 -18.73
C PHE A 82 -11.68 1.93 -19.67
N GLY A 83 -12.81 1.29 -19.35
CA GLY A 83 -13.32 0.15 -20.10
C GLY A 83 -12.75 -1.21 -19.69
N ASP A 84 -11.80 -1.24 -18.74
CA ASP A 84 -11.36 -2.50 -18.15
C ASP A 84 -12.44 -3.12 -17.26
N THR A 85 -12.55 -4.44 -17.31
CA THR A 85 -13.26 -5.20 -16.29
C THR A 85 -12.37 -5.28 -15.04
N VAL A 86 -12.90 -4.84 -13.90
CA VAL A 86 -12.25 -5.02 -12.59
C VAL A 86 -12.29 -6.50 -12.24
N LEU A 87 -11.11 -7.08 -12.03
CA LEU A 87 -10.95 -8.48 -11.65
C LEU A 87 -10.91 -8.60 -10.11
N PRO A 88 -11.26 -9.77 -9.54
CA PRO A 88 -11.08 -10.00 -8.11
C PRO A 88 -9.65 -9.74 -7.62
N SER A 89 -8.64 -9.99 -8.46
CA SER A 89 -7.23 -9.71 -8.15
C SER A 89 -6.94 -8.22 -7.93
N ASP A 90 -7.65 -7.33 -8.63
CA ASP A 90 -7.45 -5.89 -8.52
C ASP A 90 -7.90 -5.36 -7.14
N HIS A 91 -8.76 -6.11 -6.45
CA HIS A 91 -9.15 -5.85 -5.07
C HIS A 91 -8.31 -6.67 -4.07
N ASN A 92 -8.21 -7.98 -4.28
CA ASN A 92 -7.62 -8.88 -3.30
C ASN A 92 -6.12 -8.62 -3.10
N LEU A 93 -5.38 -8.27 -4.16
CA LEU A 93 -3.95 -7.96 -4.04
C LEU A 93 -3.68 -6.72 -3.20
N ILE A 94 -4.63 -5.77 -3.13
CA ILE A 94 -4.54 -4.62 -2.22
C ILE A 94 -4.55 -5.11 -0.78
N ILE A 95 -5.54 -5.94 -0.43
CA ILE A 95 -5.66 -6.50 0.93
C ILE A 95 -4.45 -7.39 1.25
N ASP A 96 -4.05 -8.24 0.31
CA ASP A 96 -2.91 -9.12 0.47
C ASP A 96 -1.61 -8.32 0.70
N THR A 97 -1.49 -7.12 0.14
CA THR A 97 -0.35 -6.22 0.39
C THR A 97 -0.46 -5.54 1.76
N LEU A 98 -1.64 -5.08 2.16
CA LEU A 98 -1.84 -4.39 3.44
C LEU A 98 -1.69 -5.31 4.66
N LYS A 99 -2.05 -6.59 4.53
CA LYS A 99 -2.03 -7.54 5.66
C LYS A 99 -0.63 -7.77 6.23
N PRO A 100 0.42 -8.03 5.43
CA PRO A 100 1.79 -8.07 5.93
C PRO A 100 2.24 -6.73 6.52
N LEU A 101 1.87 -5.58 5.93
CA LEU A 101 2.21 -4.27 6.51
C LEU A 101 1.60 -4.06 7.89
N GLU A 102 0.35 -4.50 8.09
CA GLU A 102 -0.29 -4.53 9.42
C GLU A 102 0.56 -5.33 10.42
N MET A 103 1.15 -6.46 9.99
CA MET A 103 2.00 -7.30 10.85
C MET A 103 3.38 -6.68 11.13
N VAL A 104 3.91 -5.83 10.25
CA VAL A 104 5.16 -5.08 10.48
C VAL A 104 4.98 -3.99 11.53
N LEU A 105 3.80 -3.36 11.56
CA LEU A 105 3.50 -2.22 12.42
C LEU A 105 3.03 -2.62 13.84
N ARG A 106 2.75 -3.91 14.08
CA ARG A 106 2.36 -4.46 15.38
C ARG A 106 3.57 -4.87 16.21
#